data_AF-A0A2G9URW0-F1
#
_entry.id   AF-A0A2G9URW0-F1
#
_cell.length_a   1.000
_cell.length_b   1.000
_cell.length_c   1.000
_cell.angle_alpha   90.00
_cell.angle_beta   90.00
_cell.angle_gamma   90.00
#
_symmetry.space_group_name_H-M   'P 1'
#
loop_
_entity.id
_entity.type
_entity.pdbx_description
1 polymer ?
#
loop_
_entity_poly.entity_id
_entity_poly.type
_entity_poly.pdbx_seq_one_letter_code
_entity_poly.pdbx_strand_id
1 'polypeptide(L)'
;MVPIPKSAVKALRGAFLNAANLAGFELVAMDESEQLTDLVNEGCPYFFVELPDGSRLFTRQMKNFPLQFAREVLASRPILDCEAKGDWKTCVLGKEEEANLAKDLQARFKPFDFASADDSD
;
A
#
# COMPACT_ATOMS: atom_id res chain seq x y z
N MET A 1 3.19 -4.26 -1.28
CA MET A 1 2.54 -4.69 -0.02
C MET A 1 3.25 -4.02 1.15
N VAL A 2 2.51 -3.44 2.11
CA VAL A 2 3.07 -2.80 3.30
C VAL A 2 2.55 -3.53 4.54
N PRO A 3 3.41 -4.24 5.30
CA PRO A 3 2.99 -4.87 6.55
C PRO A 3 2.55 -3.81 7.56
N ILE A 4 1.40 -4.02 8.20
CA ILE A 4 0.90 -3.15 9.27
C ILE A 4 0.59 -3.96 10.53
N PRO A 5 0.65 -3.34 11.73
CA PRO A 5 0.21 -3.99 12.96
C PRO A 5 -1.26 -4.43 12.86
N LYS A 6 -1.59 -5.64 13.34
CA LYS A 6 -2.98 -6.14 13.35
C LYS A 6 -3.93 -5.20 14.08
N SER A 7 -3.45 -4.51 15.12
CA SER A 7 -4.20 -3.50 15.87
C SER A 7 -4.63 -2.30 15.02
N ALA A 8 -3.88 -1.96 13.97
CA ALA A 8 -4.13 -0.83 13.09
C ALA A 8 -5.11 -1.14 11.94
N VAL A 9 -5.41 -2.42 11.67
CA VAL A 9 -6.26 -2.83 10.53
C VAL A 9 -7.62 -2.13 10.56
N LYS A 10 -8.25 -2.04 11.75
CA LYS A 10 -9.56 -1.39 11.92
C LYS A 10 -9.56 0.10 11.58
N ALA A 11 -8.40 0.76 11.67
CA ALA A 11 -8.26 2.20 11.38
C ALA A 11 -7.98 2.49 9.90
N LEU A 12 -7.49 1.52 9.12
CA LEU A 12 -7.04 1.73 7.74
C LEU A 12 -8.10 2.37 6.85
N ARG A 13 -9.30 1.79 6.80
CA ARG A 13 -10.37 2.27 5.92
C ARG A 13 -10.73 3.72 6.23
N GLY A 14 -10.90 4.04 7.50
CA GLY A 14 -11.18 5.40 7.95
C GLY A 14 -10.05 6.37 7.62
N ALA A 15 -8.79 5.95 7.80
CA ALA A 15 -7.62 6.76 7.48
C ALA A 15 -7.54 7.10 5.98
N PHE A 16 -7.77 6.13 5.10
CA PHE A 16 -7.81 6.35 3.64
C PHE A 16 -8.94 7.28 3.22
N LEU A 17 -10.17 7.04 3.68
CA LEU A 17 -11.33 7.86 3.33
C LEU A 17 -11.17 9.30 3.82
N ASN A 18 -10.69 9.49 5.05
CA ASN A 18 -10.45 10.82 5.61
C ASN A 18 -9.34 11.56 4.84
N ALA A 19 -8.22 10.89 4.57
CA ALA A 19 -7.12 11.51 3.82
C ALA A 19 -7.52 11.87 2.39
N ALA A 20 -8.32 11.03 1.71
CA ALA A 20 -8.82 11.33 0.38
C ALA A 20 -9.71 12.59 0.40
N ASN A 21 -10.62 12.67 1.37
CA ASN A 21 -11.49 13.83 1.56
C ASN A 21 -10.68 15.11 1.79
N LEU A 22 -9.67 15.06 2.67
CA LEU A 22 -8.76 16.18 2.93
C LEU A 22 -7.94 16.58 1.70
N ALA A 23 -7.57 15.62 0.86
CA ALA A 23 -6.85 15.85 -0.40
C ALA A 23 -7.77 16.28 -1.56
N GLY A 24 -9.08 16.37 -1.34
CA GLY A 24 -10.04 16.88 -2.32
C GLY A 24 -10.46 15.89 -3.39
N PHE A 25 -10.37 14.58 -3.13
CA PHE A 25 -10.87 13.54 -4.01
C PHE A 25 -11.61 12.44 -3.24
N GLU A 26 -12.32 11.59 -3.96
CA GLU A 26 -13.09 10.49 -3.37
C GLU A 26 -12.44 9.14 -3.68
N LEU A 27 -12.47 8.24 -2.69
CA LEU A 27 -12.21 6.83 -2.85
C LEU A 27 -13.53 6.06 -2.76
N VAL A 28 -13.80 5.25 -3.78
CA VAL A 28 -15.01 4.43 -3.89
C VAL A 28 -14.67 3.00 -3.49
N ALA A 29 -15.55 2.35 -2.74
CA ALA A 29 -15.42 0.93 -2.44
C ALA A 29 -15.80 0.10 -3.65
N MET A 30 -14.99 -0.91 -3.98
CA MET A 30 -15.32 -1.88 -5.04
C MET A 30 -16.12 -3.03 -4.46
N ASP A 31 -17.15 -3.46 -5.18
CA ASP A 31 -17.89 -4.67 -4.85
C ASP A 31 -17.01 -5.91 -5.05
N GLU A 32 -17.24 -6.99 -4.31
CA GLU A 32 -16.42 -8.22 -4.37
C GLU A 32 -16.37 -8.83 -5.78
N SER A 33 -17.45 -8.71 -6.55
CA SER A 33 -17.54 -9.22 -7.92
C SER A 33 -16.85 -8.34 -8.96
N GLU A 34 -16.56 -7.07 -8.65
CA GLU A 34 -15.94 -6.16 -9.61
C GLU A 34 -14.46 -6.49 -9.80
N GLN A 35 -14.04 -6.46 -11.06
CA GLN A 35 -12.63 -6.47 -11.42
C GLN A 35 -12.18 -5.06 -11.79
N LEU A 36 -10.91 -4.78 -11.55
CA LEU A 36 -10.32 -3.49 -11.88
C LEU A 36 -10.40 -3.18 -13.38
N THR A 37 -10.34 -4.21 -14.22
CA THR A 37 -10.52 -4.14 -15.68
C THR A 37 -11.92 -3.70 -16.11
N ASP A 38 -12.93 -3.87 -15.26
CA ASP A 38 -14.30 -3.42 -15.53
C ASP A 38 -14.45 -1.92 -15.25
N LEU A 39 -13.59 -1.37 -14.39
CA LEU A 39 -13.64 0.00 -13.89
C LEU A 39 -12.69 0.95 -14.64
N VAL A 40 -11.62 0.41 -15.21
CA VAL A 40 -10.53 1.19 -15.80
C VAL A 40 -10.12 0.62 -17.16
N ASN A 41 -10.18 1.47 -18.18
CA ASN A 41 -9.65 1.16 -19.50
C ASN A 41 -8.12 1.25 -19.51
N GLU A 42 -7.49 0.49 -20.40
CA GLU A 42 -6.05 0.59 -20.63
C GLU A 42 -5.61 2.04 -20.90
N GLY A 43 -4.49 2.44 -20.31
CA GLY A 43 -3.94 3.80 -20.42
C GLY A 43 -4.61 4.85 -19.53
N CYS A 44 -5.70 4.53 -18.82
CA CYS A 44 -6.31 5.44 -17.86
C CYS A 44 -5.61 5.33 -16.50
N PRO A 45 -5.08 6.43 -15.92
CA PRO A 45 -4.47 6.39 -14.59
C PRO A 45 -5.55 6.24 -13.52
N TYR A 46 -5.20 5.55 -12.44
CA TYR A 46 -6.06 5.34 -11.28
C TYR A 46 -5.22 5.12 -10.02
N PHE A 47 -5.87 5.22 -8.87
CA PHE A 47 -5.36 4.76 -7.59
C PHE A 47 -6.22 3.59 -7.12
N PHE A 48 -5.59 2.55 -6.58
CA PHE A 48 -6.23 1.35 -6.04
C PHE A 48 -5.49 0.90 -4.78
N VAL A 49 -6.24 0.50 -3.77
CA VAL A 49 -5.70 -0.12 -2.56
C VAL A 49 -6.59 -1.26 -2.10
N GLU A 50 -5.96 -2.39 -1.79
CA GLU A 50 -6.58 -3.54 -1.14
C GLU A 50 -6.15 -3.57 0.33
N LEU A 51 -7.13 -3.66 1.24
CA LEU A 51 -6.91 -3.69 2.67
C LEU A 51 -6.80 -5.14 3.19
N PRO A 52 -6.21 -5.36 4.37
CA PRO A 52 -6.05 -6.71 4.93
C PRO A 52 -7.35 -7.45 5.23
N ASP A 53 -8.49 -6.76 5.27
CA ASP A 53 -9.82 -7.36 5.43
C ASP A 53 -10.46 -7.76 4.08
N GLY A 54 -9.74 -7.62 2.98
CA GLY A 54 -10.21 -7.89 1.61
C GLY A 54 -10.97 -6.73 0.98
N SER A 55 -11.26 -5.66 1.72
CA SER A 55 -11.94 -4.50 1.16
C SER A 55 -11.03 -3.75 0.18
N ARG A 56 -11.63 -3.26 -0.91
CA ARG A 56 -10.93 -2.60 -2.01
C ARG A 56 -11.46 -1.19 -2.18
N LEU A 57 -10.56 -0.22 -2.28
CA LEU A 57 -10.88 1.18 -2.53
C LEU A 57 -10.17 1.65 -3.79
N PHE A 58 -10.84 2.45 -4.60
CA PHE A 58 -10.26 2.97 -5.84
C PHE A 58 -10.72 4.38 -6.19
N THR A 59 -9.97 5.05 -7.07
CA THR A 59 -10.41 6.28 -7.71
C THR A 59 -9.76 6.47 -9.08
N ARG A 60 -10.46 7.17 -9.97
CA ARG A 60 -9.95 7.64 -11.26
C ARG A 60 -9.66 9.15 -11.27
N GLN A 61 -9.83 9.82 -10.13
CA GLN A 61 -9.57 11.25 -9.98
C GLN A 61 -8.07 11.53 -9.90
N MET A 62 -7.38 11.40 -11.03
CA MET A 62 -5.92 11.45 -11.08
C MET A 62 -5.33 12.83 -11.41
N LYS A 63 -6.19 13.80 -11.74
CA LYS A 63 -5.76 15.18 -11.98
C LYS A 63 -5.21 15.77 -10.67
N ASN A 64 -3.94 16.15 -10.66
CA ASN A 64 -3.23 16.67 -9.48
C ASN A 64 -3.22 15.69 -8.29
N PHE A 65 -3.29 14.38 -8.55
CA PHE A 65 -3.28 13.38 -7.49
C PHE A 65 -1.97 13.43 -6.69
N PRO A 66 -2.02 13.45 -5.34
CA PRO A 66 -0.82 13.53 -4.52
C PRO A 66 -0.03 12.21 -4.61
N LEU A 67 1.18 12.26 -5.19
CA LEU A 67 2.01 11.07 -5.41
C LEU A 67 2.40 10.33 -4.11
N GLN A 68 2.46 11.04 -2.98
CA GLN A 68 2.78 10.46 -1.67
C GLN A 68 1.55 9.94 -0.91
N PHE A 69 0.34 10.10 -1.46
CA PHE A 69 -0.93 9.92 -0.74
C PHE A 69 -0.98 8.68 0.15
N ALA A 70 -0.81 7.49 -0.44
CA ALA A 70 -0.90 6.24 0.30
C ALA A 70 0.21 6.11 1.34
N ARG A 71 1.40 6.64 1.05
CA ARG A 71 2.54 6.61 1.97
C ARG A 71 2.28 7.50 3.18
N GLU A 72 1.72 8.69 2.99
CA GLU A 72 1.31 9.60 4.06
C GLU A 72 0.22 8.98 4.94
N VAL A 73 -0.79 8.34 4.32
CA VAL A 73 -1.82 7.59 5.06
C VAL A 73 -1.20 6.50 5.92
N LEU A 74 -0.30 5.69 5.35
CA LEU A 74 0.32 4.58 6.09
C LEU A 74 1.31 5.06 7.16
N ALA A 75 2.05 6.14 6.91
CA ALA A 75 2.99 6.71 7.88
C ALA A 75 2.29 7.42 9.05
N SER A 76 1.01 7.75 8.90
CA SER A 76 0.23 8.45 9.91
C SER A 76 0.22 7.71 11.26
N ARG A 77 0.05 8.50 12.33
CA ARG A 77 -0.05 8.03 13.71
C ARG A 77 -0.97 6.83 13.95
N PRO A 78 -2.21 6.76 13.41
CA PRO A 78 -3.08 5.62 13.65
C PRO A 78 -2.62 4.31 12.98
N ILE A 79 -1.67 4.36 12.04
CA ILE A 79 -1.27 3.18 11.24
C ILE A 79 0.14 2.68 11.58
N LEU A 80 1.18 3.44 11.26
CA LEU A 80 2.59 3.06 11.52
C LEU A 80 3.32 4.00 12.48
N ASP A 81 2.71 5.13 12.86
CA ASP A 81 3.31 6.10 13.79
C ASP A 81 4.73 6.53 13.42
N CYS A 82 4.91 6.87 12.14
CA CYS A 82 6.21 7.26 11.59
C CYS A 82 6.09 8.37 10.54
N GLU A 83 5.36 9.44 10.88
CA GLU A 83 5.02 10.55 9.96
C GLU A 83 6.24 11.15 9.23
N ALA A 84 7.40 11.18 9.88
CA ALA A 84 8.66 11.60 9.28
C ALA A 84 9.10 10.77 8.04
N LYS A 85 8.53 9.58 7.85
CA LYS A 85 8.77 8.70 6.70
C LYS A 85 7.76 8.88 5.56
N GLY A 86 6.83 9.83 5.67
CA GLY A 86 5.81 10.12 4.66
C GLY A 86 6.37 10.59 3.32
N ASP A 87 7.47 11.35 3.34
CA ASP A 87 8.15 11.80 2.12
C ASP A 87 9.25 10.81 1.68
N TRP A 88 9.04 10.16 0.53
CA TRP A 88 10.02 9.26 -0.07
C TRP A 88 11.40 9.90 -0.31
N LYS A 89 11.46 11.23 -0.54
CA LYS A 89 12.74 11.91 -0.80
C LYS A 89 13.62 12.01 0.44
N THR A 90 13.01 12.01 1.62
CA THR A 90 13.71 12.13 2.91
C THR A 90 13.75 10.80 3.67
N CYS A 91 12.92 9.83 3.29
CA CYS A 91 12.97 8.47 3.83
C CYS A 91 13.92 7.56 3.04
N VAL A 92 15.19 7.93 3.02
CA VAL A 92 16.28 7.20 2.35
C VAL A 92 17.16 6.53 3.40
N LEU A 93 17.65 5.32 3.11
CA LEU A 93 18.59 4.59 3.95
C LEU A 93 19.96 4.49 3.26
N GLY A 94 20.99 4.15 4.02
CA GLY A 94 22.30 3.87 3.43
C GLY A 94 22.27 2.56 2.63
N LYS A 95 23.02 2.48 1.53
CA LYS A 95 23.08 1.29 0.65
C LYS A 95 23.34 -0.02 1.42
N GLU A 96 24.19 0.03 2.44
CA GLU A 96 24.49 -1.14 3.28
C GLU A 96 23.28 -1.59 4.11
N GLU A 97 22.56 -0.64 4.72
CA GLU A 97 21.35 -0.91 5.49
C GLU A 97 20.24 -1.49 4.60
N GLU A 98 20.04 -0.91 3.41
CA GLU A 98 19.10 -1.43 2.41
C GLU A 98 19.44 -2.87 2.01
N ALA A 99 20.72 -3.16 1.77
CA ALA A 99 21.17 -4.50 1.41
C ALA A 99 20.94 -5.52 2.54
N ASN A 100 21.13 -5.12 3.79
CA ASN A 100 20.88 -5.97 4.95
C ASN A 100 19.37 -6.25 5.12
N LEU A 101 18.52 -5.21 5.04
CA LEU A 101 17.06 -5.38 5.10
C LEU A 101 16.53 -6.32 4.01
N ALA A 102 17.07 -6.21 2.79
CA ALA A 102 16.70 -7.11 1.69
C ALA A 102 17.09 -8.57 1.97
N LYS A 103 18.31 -8.82 2.47
CA LYS A 103 18.77 -10.18 2.84
C LYS A 103 17.94 -10.77 3.98
N ASP A 104 17.61 -9.96 4.98
CA ASP A 104 16.80 -10.39 6.11
C ASP A 104 15.37 -10.76 5.66
N LEU A 105 14.77 -9.95 4.77
CA LEU A 105 13.47 -10.28 4.19
C LEU A 105 13.55 -11.58 3.38
N GLN A 106 14.57 -11.74 2.52
CA GLN A 106 14.77 -12.96 1.73
C GLN A 106 14.88 -14.21 2.62
N ALA A 107 15.70 -14.15 3.67
CA ALA A 107 15.88 -15.26 4.60
C ALA A 107 14.58 -15.61 5.34
N ARG A 108 13.84 -14.60 5.79
CA ARG A 108 12.55 -14.78 6.49
C ARG A 108 11.43 -15.27 5.58
N PHE A 109 11.45 -14.89 4.30
CA PHE A 109 10.44 -15.28 3.33
C PHE A 109 10.70 -16.66 2.72
N LYS A 110 11.91 -17.23 2.87
CA LYS A 110 12.29 -18.54 2.31
C LYS A 110 11.25 -19.66 2.50
N PRO A 111 10.58 -19.84 3.66
CA PRO A 111 9.57 -20.90 3.82
C PRO A 111 8.28 -20.71 2.99
N PHE A 112 8.10 -19.53 2.39
CA PHE A 112 6.93 -19.15 1.60
C PHE A 112 7.29 -18.95 0.11
N ASP A 113 8.55 -19.18 -0.28
CA ASP A 113 9.04 -18.97 -1.64
C ASP A 113 8.75 -20.18 -2.54
N PHE A 114 7.57 -20.14 -3.17
CA PHE A 114 7.09 -21.14 -4.12
C PHE A 114 7.81 -21.10 -5.49
N ALA A 115 8.69 -20.13 -5.73
CA ALA A 115 9.47 -20.04 -6.96
C ALA A 115 10.89 -20.63 -6.82
N SER A 116 11.27 -21.06 -5.62
CA SER A 116 12.56 -21.70 -5.38
C SER A 116 12.58 -23.08 -6.03
N ALA A 117 13.59 -23.37 -6.87
CA ALA A 117 13.69 -24.59 -7.66
C ALA A 117 13.95 -25.89 -6.84
N ASP A 118 13.76 -25.84 -5.53
CA ASP A 118 13.99 -26.94 -4.59
C ASP A 118 12.76 -27.86 -4.46
N ASP A 119 11.69 -27.64 -5.23
CA ASP A 119 10.57 -28.57 -5.37
C ASP A 119 10.98 -29.77 -6.26
N SER A 120 11.88 -30.61 -5.72
CA SER A 120 12.12 -31.97 -6.18
C SER A 120 11.40 -32.93 -5.23
N ASP A 121 10.12 -33.21 -5.49
CA ASP A 121 9.40 -34.39 -4.99
C ASP A 121 8.61 -35.03 -6.14
#